data_AF-A0A1G6IEU2-F1
#
_entry.id   AF-A0A1G6IEU2-F1
#
_cell.length_a   1.000
_cell.length_b   1.000
_cell.length_c   1.000
_cell.angle_alpha   90.00
_cell.angle_beta   90.00
_cell.angle_gamma   90.00
#
_symmetry.space_group_name_H-M   'P 1'
#
loop_
_entity.id
_entity.type
_entity.pdbx_description
1 polymer ?
#
loop_
_entity_poly.entity_id
_entity_poly.type
_entity_poly.pdbx_seq_one_letter_code
_entity_poly.pdbx_strand_id
1 'polypeptide(L)'
;MGIQDIERIAGATRYDTPPIIGERVLSHLNPNTVPSVFIASGENFEDSLSVASAAADMSFPILLVKSDSIPEATKNFLQKYDLGTIYVVGKQSSISDSVVEELKNYGPVEDKRGTTRYQAHTNVLYDLKLKPTSVTVAHGWTFQGMLASGTLAALTNSATLITNSQSLSDDVKYYLLNIQDELDYAYIIGGTDTLSTSVENEVDSYIKP
;
A
#
# COMPACT_ATOMS: atom_id res chain seq x y z
N MET A 1 5.56 35.39 0.65
CA MET A 1 4.78 34.18 1.02
C MET A 1 3.32 34.51 0.80
N GLY A 2 2.69 33.90 -0.20
CA GLY A 2 1.32 34.23 -0.66
C GLY A 2 0.42 33.00 -0.68
N ILE A 3 0.38 32.23 0.42
CA ILE A 3 -0.64 31.20 0.60
C ILE A 3 -1.95 31.94 0.93
N GLN A 4 -2.96 31.78 0.09
CA GLN A 4 -4.25 32.48 0.27
C GLN A 4 -5.26 31.66 1.07
N ASP A 5 -5.17 30.33 1.04
CA ASP A 5 -6.07 29.42 1.74
C ASP A 5 -5.31 28.33 2.50
N ILE A 6 -5.71 28.08 3.75
CA ILE A 6 -5.20 26.98 4.58
C ILE A 6 -6.37 26.07 4.91
N GLU A 7 -6.27 24.80 4.51
CA GLU A 7 -7.24 23.77 4.84
C GLU A 7 -6.64 22.76 5.81
N ARG A 8 -7.41 22.37 6.84
CA ARG A 8 -7.10 21.25 7.73
C ARG A 8 -7.97 20.06 7.37
N ILE A 9 -7.35 18.96 6.98
CA ILE A 9 -8.01 17.67 6.79
C ILE A 9 -7.72 16.81 8.02
N ALA A 10 -8.70 16.66 8.89
CA ALA A 10 -8.56 15.90 10.13
C ALA A 10 -9.91 15.40 10.64
N GLY A 11 -9.92 14.19 11.16
CA GLY A 11 -10.99 13.65 11.99
C GLY A 11 -10.57 13.57 13.48
N ALA A 12 -11.50 13.14 14.33
CA ALA A 12 -11.26 13.08 15.78
C ALA A 12 -10.22 12.01 16.18
N THR A 13 -10.16 10.92 15.42
CA THR A 13 -9.23 9.81 15.63
C THR A 13 -8.49 9.46 14.33
N ARG A 14 -7.53 8.53 14.45
CA ARG A 14 -6.84 7.95 13.29
C ARG A 14 -7.77 7.24 12.31
N TYR A 15 -8.97 6.84 12.74
CA TYR A 15 -9.94 6.16 11.89
C TYR A 15 -10.91 7.13 11.20
N ASP A 16 -11.02 8.37 11.69
CA ASP A 16 -11.92 9.38 11.12
C ASP A 16 -11.28 10.18 9.98
N THR A 17 -9.96 10.36 10.02
CA THR A 17 -9.22 11.12 9.00
C THR A 17 -9.16 10.40 7.63
N PRO A 18 -8.90 9.08 7.55
CA PRO A 18 -8.78 8.39 6.26
C PRO A 18 -10.04 8.45 5.39
N PRO A 19 -11.28 8.27 5.91
CA PRO A 19 -12.50 8.53 5.14
C PRO A 19 -12.54 9.92 4.51
N ILE A 20 -12.20 10.97 5.26
CA ILE A 20 -12.21 12.36 4.77
C ILE A 20 -11.20 12.55 3.63
N ILE A 21 -9.99 12.00 3.79
CA ILE A 21 -8.98 11.98 2.72
C ILE A 21 -9.49 11.18 1.52
N GLY A 22 -10.12 10.04 1.76
CA GLY A 22 -10.70 9.19 0.72
C GLY A 22 -11.72 9.93 -0.13
N GLU A 23 -12.59 10.73 0.47
CA GLU A 23 -13.55 11.54 -0.29
C GLU A 23 -12.85 12.53 -1.23
N ARG A 24 -11.70 13.08 -0.81
CA ARG A 24 -10.89 13.95 -1.66
C ARG A 24 -10.24 13.17 -2.79
N VAL A 25 -9.66 12.01 -2.51
CA VAL A 25 -9.09 11.13 -3.55
C VAL A 25 -10.17 10.78 -4.58
N LEU A 26 -11.34 10.32 -4.13
CA LEU A 26 -12.44 9.96 -5.03
C LEU A 26 -12.99 11.14 -5.84
N SER A 27 -12.95 12.36 -5.30
CA SER A 27 -13.39 13.56 -6.05
C SER A 27 -12.53 13.90 -7.26
N HIS A 28 -11.32 13.34 -7.37
CA HIS A 28 -10.44 13.49 -8.54
C HIS A 28 -10.66 12.41 -9.61
N LEU A 29 -11.45 11.38 -9.32
CA LEU A 29 -11.79 10.34 -10.28
C LEU A 29 -12.82 10.83 -11.28
N ASN A 30 -12.86 10.17 -12.44
CA ASN A 30 -13.96 10.36 -13.38
C ASN A 30 -15.28 9.95 -12.72
N PRO A 31 -16.37 10.73 -12.83
CA PRO A 31 -17.66 10.40 -12.22
C PRO A 31 -18.23 9.02 -12.60
N ASN A 32 -17.79 8.43 -13.71
CA ASN A 32 -18.22 7.10 -14.16
C ASN A 32 -17.29 5.97 -13.69
N THR A 33 -16.20 6.29 -12.99
CA THR A 33 -15.28 5.29 -12.44
C THR A 33 -15.89 4.73 -11.15
N VAL A 34 -16.08 3.41 -11.11
CA VAL A 34 -16.40 2.70 -9.87
C VAL A 34 -15.11 2.56 -9.07
N PRO A 35 -14.99 3.17 -7.87
CA PRO A 35 -13.74 3.18 -7.14
C PRO A 35 -13.52 1.89 -6.35
N SER A 36 -12.25 1.54 -6.16
CA SER A 36 -11.82 0.52 -5.20
C SER A 36 -11.13 1.17 -4.01
N VAL A 37 -11.01 0.42 -2.91
CA VAL A 37 -10.39 0.89 -1.67
C VAL A 37 -9.44 -0.15 -1.11
N PHE A 38 -8.44 0.32 -0.37
CA PHE A 38 -7.61 -0.52 0.50
C PHE A 38 -8.10 -0.43 1.94
N ILE A 39 -8.21 -1.57 2.61
CA ILE A 39 -8.44 -1.69 4.05
C ILE A 39 -7.17 -2.23 4.70
N ALA A 40 -6.62 -1.46 5.63
CA ALA A 40 -5.46 -1.85 6.43
C ALA A 40 -5.76 -1.71 7.93
N SER A 41 -4.93 -2.33 8.76
CA SER A 41 -5.03 -2.16 10.22
C SER A 41 -4.60 -0.73 10.60
N GLY A 42 -5.41 -0.05 11.40
CA GLY A 42 -5.03 1.22 12.03
C GLY A 42 -4.15 1.07 13.28
N GLU A 43 -3.85 -0.18 13.66
CA GLU A 43 -3.04 -0.53 14.82
C GLU A 43 -1.59 -0.84 14.42
N ASN A 44 -1.38 -1.27 13.16
CA ASN A 44 -0.06 -1.52 12.56
C ASN A 44 0.13 -0.64 11.32
N PHE A 45 0.94 0.41 11.43
CA PHE A 45 1.09 1.39 10.34
C PHE A 45 1.77 0.80 9.09
N GLU A 46 2.60 -0.23 9.26
CA GLU A 46 3.36 -0.86 8.18
C GLU A 46 2.45 -1.49 7.13
N ASP A 47 1.30 -2.02 7.55
CA ASP A 47 0.32 -2.63 6.65
C ASP A 47 -0.23 -1.58 5.67
N SER A 48 -0.63 -0.42 6.19
CA SER A 48 -1.13 0.69 5.36
C SER A 48 -0.02 1.29 4.47
N LEU A 49 1.20 1.39 4.99
CA LEU A 49 2.31 1.99 4.26
C LEU A 49 2.78 1.10 3.11
N SER A 50 2.62 -0.22 3.24
CA SER A 50 2.98 -1.17 2.20
C SER A 50 2.19 -1.02 0.91
N VAL A 51 1.00 -0.44 0.96
CA VAL A 51 0.15 -0.23 -0.22
C VAL A 51 0.08 1.23 -0.64
N ALA A 52 0.80 2.14 0.02
CA ALA A 52 0.72 3.57 -0.23
C ALA A 52 1.07 3.95 -1.67
N SER A 53 2.10 3.33 -2.27
CA SER A 53 2.47 3.61 -3.67
C SER A 53 1.39 3.13 -4.64
N ALA A 54 0.87 1.92 -4.44
CA ALA A 54 -0.19 1.35 -5.28
C ALA A 54 -1.51 2.13 -5.12
N ALA A 55 -1.84 2.54 -3.91
CA ALA A 55 -2.99 3.39 -3.61
C ALA A 55 -2.92 4.74 -4.33
N ALA A 56 -1.74 5.36 -4.36
CA ALA A 56 -1.52 6.61 -5.06
C ALA A 56 -1.65 6.44 -6.59
N ASP A 57 -1.01 5.41 -7.15
CA ASP A 57 -1.05 5.13 -8.60
C ASP A 57 -2.46 4.82 -9.10
N MET A 58 -3.19 3.97 -8.36
CA MET A 58 -4.56 3.58 -8.71
C MET A 58 -5.63 4.59 -8.26
N SER A 59 -5.23 5.63 -7.51
CA SER A 59 -6.16 6.56 -6.85
C SER A 59 -7.19 5.85 -5.97
N PHE A 60 -6.76 4.80 -5.25
CA PHE A 60 -7.59 4.05 -4.29
C PHE A 60 -7.37 4.59 -2.88
N PRO A 61 -8.41 5.08 -2.19
CA PRO A 61 -8.31 5.45 -0.78
C PRO A 61 -7.82 4.29 0.10
N ILE A 62 -7.01 4.62 1.10
CA ILE A 62 -6.69 3.70 2.20
C ILE A 62 -7.58 4.05 3.39
N LEU A 63 -8.38 3.10 3.86
CA LEU A 63 -9.17 3.22 5.08
C LEU A 63 -8.60 2.28 6.15
N LEU A 64 -8.88 2.61 7.41
CA LEU A 64 -8.33 1.90 8.56
C LEU A 64 -9.43 1.17 9.33
N VAL A 65 -9.10 -0.04 9.79
CA VAL A 65 -9.94 -0.85 10.70
C VAL A 65 -9.18 -1.22 11.97
N LYS A 66 -9.89 -1.70 12.99
CA LYS A 66 -9.27 -2.33 14.17
C LYS A 66 -9.08 -3.82 13.90
N SER A 67 -8.36 -4.51 14.78
CA SER A 67 -8.16 -5.95 14.65
C SER A 67 -9.45 -6.75 14.62
N ASP A 68 -10.49 -6.32 15.34
CA ASP A 68 -11.72 -7.08 15.57
C ASP A 68 -13.01 -6.35 15.18
N SER A 69 -12.91 -5.12 14.66
CA SER A 69 -14.05 -4.28 14.37
C SER A 69 -13.77 -3.23 13.30
N ILE A 70 -14.80 -2.87 12.54
CA ILE A 70 -14.77 -1.75 11.59
C ILE A 70 -15.25 -0.48 12.33
N PRO A 71 -14.43 0.57 12.43
CA PRO A 71 -14.85 1.85 13.01
C PRO A 71 -16.01 2.48 12.22
N GLU A 72 -16.88 3.19 12.92
CA GLU A 72 -18.09 3.79 12.34
C GLU A 72 -17.79 4.72 11.16
N ALA A 73 -16.73 5.54 11.24
CA ALA A 73 -16.32 6.42 10.15
C ALA A 73 -15.97 5.63 8.87
N THR A 74 -15.30 4.49 9.01
CA THR A 74 -14.98 3.59 7.89
C THR A 74 -16.26 2.96 7.35
N LYS A 75 -17.18 2.48 8.21
CA LYS A 75 -18.48 1.93 7.78
C LYS A 75 -19.28 2.94 6.95
N ASN A 76 -19.41 4.17 7.45
CA ASN A 76 -20.14 5.23 6.77
C ASN A 76 -19.57 5.55 5.39
N PHE A 77 -18.24 5.55 5.25
CA PHE A 77 -17.60 5.70 3.95
C PHE A 77 -17.96 4.55 3.00
N LEU A 78 -17.81 3.30 3.47
CA LEU A 78 -18.08 2.10 2.69
C LEU A 78 -19.55 2.00 2.26
N GLN A 79 -20.50 2.49 3.06
CA GLN A 79 -21.93 2.54 2.70
C GLN A 79 -22.27 3.65 1.70
N LYS A 80 -21.50 4.74 1.71
CA LYS A 80 -21.77 5.92 0.90
C LYS A 80 -21.42 5.73 -0.57
N TYR A 81 -20.43 4.89 -0.87
CA TYR A 81 -19.93 4.67 -2.23
C TYR A 81 -20.24 3.25 -2.70
N ASP A 82 -20.64 3.12 -3.97
CA ASP A 82 -20.71 1.82 -4.64
C ASP A 82 -19.30 1.41 -5.07
N LEU A 83 -18.71 0.44 -4.35
CA LEU A 83 -17.30 0.08 -4.48
C LEU A 83 -17.12 -1.12 -5.42
N GLY A 84 -16.09 -1.04 -6.26
CA GLY A 84 -15.73 -2.12 -7.18
C GLY A 84 -15.03 -3.27 -6.46
N THR A 85 -13.96 -2.97 -5.72
CA THR A 85 -13.24 -3.97 -4.92
C THR A 85 -12.71 -3.36 -3.62
N ILE A 86 -12.88 -4.11 -2.54
CA ILE A 86 -12.33 -3.83 -1.22
C ILE A 86 -11.13 -4.76 -1.03
N TYR A 87 -9.93 -4.20 -1.12
CA TYR A 87 -8.68 -4.93 -0.92
C TYR A 87 -8.31 -4.92 0.56
N VAL A 88 -8.34 -6.09 1.22
CA VAL A 88 -7.89 -6.20 2.62
C VAL A 88 -6.42 -6.58 2.63
N VAL A 89 -5.59 -5.75 3.24
CA VAL A 89 -4.13 -5.86 3.18
C VAL A 89 -3.50 -5.83 4.58
N GLY A 90 -2.29 -6.38 4.67
CA GLY A 90 -1.55 -6.51 5.93
C GLY A 90 -1.44 -7.95 6.42
N LYS A 91 -1.02 -8.14 7.67
CA LYS A 91 -0.94 -9.51 8.21
C LYS A 91 -2.33 -10.05 8.56
N GLN A 92 -2.52 -11.35 8.37
CA GLN A 92 -3.74 -12.05 8.84
C GLN A 92 -4.00 -11.86 10.34
N SER A 93 -2.96 -11.72 11.16
CA SER A 93 -3.09 -11.45 12.60
C SER A 93 -3.51 -10.01 12.96
N SER A 94 -3.56 -9.10 11.99
CA SER A 94 -3.82 -7.66 12.23
C SER A 94 -5.25 -7.22 11.95
N ILE A 95 -6.01 -8.06 11.23
CA ILE A 95 -7.43 -7.86 10.90
C ILE A 95 -8.05 -9.25 10.99
N SER A 96 -9.08 -9.46 11.82
CA SER A 96 -9.71 -10.76 12.01
C SER A 96 -10.54 -11.18 10.79
N ASP A 97 -10.77 -12.48 10.65
CA ASP A 97 -11.64 -13.01 9.59
C ASP A 97 -13.09 -12.50 9.72
N SER A 98 -13.54 -12.20 10.95
CA SER A 98 -14.86 -11.60 11.17
C SER A 98 -14.97 -10.19 10.56
N VAL A 99 -13.90 -9.40 10.61
CA VAL A 99 -13.86 -8.09 9.94
C VAL A 99 -13.88 -8.25 8.43
N VAL A 100 -13.11 -9.20 7.88
CA VAL A 100 -13.12 -9.50 6.44
C VAL A 100 -14.49 -9.95 5.97
N GLU A 101 -15.17 -10.79 6.75
CA GLU A 101 -16.54 -11.21 6.44
C GLU A 101 -17.53 -10.05 6.53
N GLU A 102 -17.41 -9.18 7.54
CA GLU A 102 -18.25 -7.99 7.67
C GLU A 102 -18.08 -7.04 6.48
N LEU A 103 -16.86 -6.90 5.93
CA LEU A 103 -16.56 -6.04 4.78
C LEU A 103 -17.31 -6.45 3.51
N LYS A 104 -17.67 -7.73 3.35
CA LYS A 104 -18.43 -8.23 2.19
C LYS A 104 -19.83 -7.64 2.09
N ASN A 105 -20.36 -7.09 3.17
CA ASN A 105 -21.63 -6.38 3.17
C ASN A 105 -21.58 -5.03 2.43
N TYR A 106 -20.38 -4.52 2.12
CA TYR A 106 -20.18 -3.21 1.47
C TYR A 106 -19.64 -3.31 0.04
N GLY A 107 -19.29 -4.51 -0.44
CA GLY A 107 -18.80 -4.71 -1.80
C GLY A 107 -17.98 -5.99 -1.96
N PRO A 108 -17.52 -6.29 -3.19
CA PRO A 108 -16.62 -7.42 -3.45
C PRO A 108 -15.32 -7.29 -2.65
N VAL A 109 -14.94 -8.31 -1.90
CA VAL A 109 -13.73 -8.32 -1.07
C VAL A 109 -12.68 -9.22 -1.69
N GLU A 110 -11.48 -8.67 -1.86
CA GLU A 110 -10.27 -9.39 -2.20
C GLU A 110 -9.35 -9.42 -0.97
N ASP A 111 -9.27 -10.58 -0.31
CA ASP A 111 -8.40 -10.76 0.85
C ASP A 111 -6.97 -11.00 0.40
N LYS A 112 -6.14 -9.97 0.51
CA LYS A 112 -4.70 -10.02 0.18
C LYS A 112 -3.83 -10.11 1.42
N ARG A 113 -4.42 -10.39 2.61
CA ARG A 113 -3.65 -10.55 3.84
C ARG A 113 -2.63 -11.68 3.68
N GLY A 114 -1.45 -11.46 4.22
CA GLY A 114 -0.36 -12.44 4.22
C GLY A 114 -0.04 -12.94 5.63
N THR A 115 0.72 -14.03 5.71
CA THR A 115 1.36 -14.43 6.97
C THR A 115 2.49 -13.46 7.35
N THR A 116 3.12 -12.84 6.34
CA THR A 116 4.11 -11.78 6.47
C THR A 116 3.66 -10.52 5.76
N ARG A 117 4.26 -9.38 6.12
CA ARG A 117 4.03 -8.09 5.43
C ARG A 117 4.53 -8.11 3.98
N TYR A 118 5.59 -8.88 3.72
CA TYR A 118 6.17 -9.00 2.39
C TYR A 118 5.21 -9.75 1.46
N GLN A 119 4.65 -10.86 1.94
CA GLN A 119 3.64 -11.62 1.22
C GLN A 119 2.36 -10.79 0.98
N ALA A 120 1.87 -10.10 2.02
CA ALA A 120 0.67 -9.26 1.88
C ALA A 120 0.88 -8.17 0.83
N HIS A 121 2.07 -7.57 0.81
CA HIS A 121 2.44 -6.56 -0.15
C HIS A 121 2.51 -7.11 -1.59
N THR A 122 3.21 -8.22 -1.81
CA THR A 122 3.33 -8.81 -3.17
C THR A 122 2.00 -9.37 -3.68
N ASN A 123 1.12 -9.88 -2.81
CA ASN A 123 -0.25 -10.28 -3.17
C ASN A 123 -1.01 -9.14 -3.86
N VAL A 124 -0.86 -7.91 -3.37
CA VAL A 124 -1.47 -6.72 -3.97
C VAL A 124 -0.83 -6.41 -5.32
N LEU A 125 0.50 -6.41 -5.41
CA LEU A 125 1.19 -6.12 -6.67
C LEU A 125 0.84 -7.11 -7.78
N TYR A 126 0.72 -8.40 -7.45
CA TYR A 126 0.31 -9.43 -8.40
C TYR A 126 -1.14 -9.26 -8.86
N ASP A 127 -2.06 -8.96 -7.95
CA ASP A 127 -3.48 -8.78 -8.29
C ASP A 127 -3.72 -7.59 -9.20
N LEU A 128 -3.06 -6.47 -8.87
CA LEU A 128 -3.08 -5.27 -9.70
C LEU A 128 -2.27 -5.41 -11.00
N LYS A 129 -1.57 -6.54 -11.17
CA LYS A 129 -0.71 -6.85 -12.32
C LYS A 129 0.31 -5.74 -12.59
N LEU A 130 0.82 -5.14 -11.51
CA LEU A 130 1.82 -4.09 -11.62
C LEU A 130 3.12 -4.71 -12.11
N LYS A 131 3.60 -4.23 -13.25
CA LYS A 131 4.88 -4.59 -13.87
C LYS A 131 5.67 -3.32 -14.20
N PRO A 132 6.09 -2.57 -13.19
CA PRO A 132 6.74 -1.29 -13.43
C PRO A 132 8.14 -1.50 -14.01
N THR A 133 8.60 -0.53 -14.81
CA THR A 133 9.98 -0.54 -15.32
C THR A 133 11.01 -0.13 -14.28
N SER A 134 10.56 0.35 -13.11
CA SER A 134 11.42 0.61 -11.96
C SER A 134 10.75 0.20 -10.65
N VAL A 135 11.56 -0.10 -9.63
CA VAL A 135 11.09 -0.36 -8.26
C VAL A 135 11.84 0.51 -7.26
N THR A 136 11.18 0.89 -6.17
CA THR A 136 11.86 1.43 -4.98
C THR A 136 11.97 0.33 -3.95
N VAL A 137 13.12 0.18 -3.29
CA VAL A 137 13.37 -0.86 -2.29
C VAL A 137 13.66 -0.18 -0.97
N ALA A 138 12.82 -0.41 0.03
CA ALA A 138 12.91 0.23 1.35
C ALA A 138 12.91 -0.80 2.48
N HIS A 139 13.52 -0.44 3.60
CA HIS A 139 13.53 -1.29 4.79
C HIS A 139 12.18 -1.28 5.50
N GLY A 140 11.61 -2.46 5.74
CA GLY A 140 10.24 -2.66 6.24
C GLY A 140 9.93 -2.27 7.68
N TRP A 141 10.91 -1.69 8.37
CA TRP A 141 10.77 -1.18 9.74
C TRP A 141 11.15 0.30 9.87
N THR A 142 11.69 0.91 8.81
CA THR A 142 11.98 2.35 8.82
C THR A 142 10.81 3.12 8.22
N PHE A 143 9.97 3.67 9.10
CA PHE A 143 8.83 4.48 8.70
C PHE A 143 9.22 5.61 7.74
N GLN A 144 10.35 6.29 7.99
CA GLN A 144 10.81 7.43 7.19
C GLN A 144 11.21 7.01 5.77
N GLY A 145 11.91 5.88 5.65
CA GLY A 145 12.34 5.33 4.36
C GLY A 145 11.15 4.91 3.51
N MET A 146 10.20 4.17 4.10
CA MET A 146 8.99 3.73 3.39
C MET A 146 8.05 4.89 3.02
N LEU A 147 7.94 5.93 3.87
CA LEU A 147 7.14 7.11 3.56
C LEU A 147 7.73 7.89 2.38
N ALA A 148 9.05 8.08 2.38
CA ALA A 148 9.73 8.76 1.28
C ALA A 148 9.71 7.92 -0.02
N SER A 149 9.87 6.60 0.08
CA SER A 149 9.87 5.70 -1.08
C SER A 149 8.54 5.70 -1.81
N GLY A 150 7.41 5.72 -1.07
CA GLY A 150 6.08 5.71 -1.67
C GLY A 150 5.82 6.92 -2.57
N THR A 151 6.38 8.09 -2.22
CA THR A 151 6.27 9.32 -3.02
C THR A 151 7.03 9.19 -4.34
N LEU A 152 8.26 8.66 -4.28
CA LEU A 152 9.04 8.41 -5.49
C LEU A 152 8.37 7.35 -6.36
N ALA A 153 7.89 6.27 -5.75
CA ALA A 153 7.22 5.19 -6.44
C ALA A 153 5.97 5.67 -7.20
N ALA A 154 5.13 6.48 -6.56
CA ALA A 154 3.96 7.08 -7.21
C ALA A 154 4.34 8.01 -8.37
N LEU A 155 5.41 8.79 -8.24
CA LEU A 155 5.87 9.71 -9.30
C LEU A 155 6.43 8.97 -10.52
N THR A 156 7.11 7.85 -10.31
CA THR A 156 7.78 7.10 -11.38
C THR A 156 6.96 5.91 -11.89
N ASN A 157 5.66 5.84 -11.55
CA ASN A 157 4.78 4.71 -11.87
C ASN A 157 5.43 3.36 -11.50
N SER A 158 5.92 3.30 -10.28
CA SER A 158 6.76 2.24 -9.70
C SER A 158 6.09 1.64 -8.46
N ALA A 159 6.58 0.49 -8.02
CA ALA A 159 6.17 -0.14 -6.77
C ALA A 159 7.25 0.03 -5.69
N THR A 160 6.83 0.28 -4.44
CA THR A 160 7.72 0.17 -3.28
C THR A 160 7.78 -1.26 -2.79
N LEU A 161 8.88 -1.95 -3.04
CA LEU A 161 9.19 -3.25 -2.45
C LEU A 161 9.78 -3.07 -1.05
N ILE A 162 9.34 -3.94 -0.14
CA ILE A 162 9.74 -3.89 1.26
C ILE A 162 10.64 -5.07 1.55
N THR A 163 11.75 -4.82 2.24
CA THR A 163 12.71 -5.87 2.58
C THR A 163 13.24 -5.73 4.01
N ASN A 164 13.97 -6.74 4.48
CA ASN A 164 14.79 -6.64 5.69
C ASN A 164 16.18 -6.06 5.34
N SER A 165 17.00 -5.77 6.35
CA SER A 165 18.27 -5.07 6.16
C SER A 165 19.37 -5.89 5.48
N GLN A 166 19.20 -7.20 5.36
CA GLN A 166 20.25 -8.14 4.94
C GLN A 166 19.92 -8.91 3.66
N SER A 167 18.64 -9.18 3.38
CA SER A 167 18.24 -10.00 2.24
C SER A 167 16.80 -9.73 1.80
N LEU A 168 16.49 -10.02 0.54
CA LEU A 168 15.12 -10.01 0.05
C LEU A 168 14.36 -11.24 0.58
N SER A 169 13.07 -11.09 0.90
CA SER A 169 12.22 -12.25 1.18
C SER A 169 11.95 -13.04 -0.11
N ASP A 170 11.60 -14.32 0.02
CA ASP A 170 11.26 -15.15 -1.14
C ASP A 170 10.09 -14.56 -1.93
N ASP A 171 9.07 -14.01 -1.25
CA ASP A 171 7.95 -13.32 -1.90
C ASP A 171 8.41 -12.18 -2.81
N VAL A 172 9.37 -11.37 -2.34
CA VAL A 172 9.91 -10.23 -3.10
C VAL A 172 10.79 -10.71 -4.25
N LYS A 173 11.60 -11.76 -4.04
CA LYS A 173 12.41 -12.39 -5.09
C LYS A 173 11.54 -12.93 -6.21
N TYR A 174 10.45 -13.63 -5.88
CA TYR A 174 9.52 -14.14 -6.87
C TYR A 174 8.80 -13.03 -7.64
N TYR A 175 8.47 -11.93 -6.97
CA TYR A 175 7.91 -10.78 -7.65
C TYR A 175 8.90 -10.14 -8.62
N LEU A 176 10.16 -9.92 -8.20
CA LEU A 176 11.21 -9.39 -9.05
C LEU A 176 11.48 -10.27 -10.27
N LEU A 177 11.53 -11.60 -10.10
CA LEU A 177 11.63 -12.56 -11.20
C LEU A 177 10.47 -12.43 -12.20
N ASN A 178 9.25 -12.20 -11.71
CA ASN A 178 8.05 -12.07 -12.56
C ASN A 178 8.01 -10.78 -13.39
N ILE A 179 8.75 -9.74 -12.96
CA ILE A 179 8.83 -8.45 -13.65
C ILE A 179 10.19 -8.17 -14.29
N GLN A 180 11.11 -9.14 -14.26
CA GLN A 180 12.49 -8.97 -14.70
C GLN A 180 12.60 -8.53 -16.17
N ASP A 181 11.69 -9.02 -17.03
CA ASP A 181 11.62 -8.64 -18.44
C ASP A 181 11.12 -7.21 -18.66
N GLU A 182 10.57 -6.56 -17.64
CA GLU A 182 10.12 -5.18 -17.66
C GLU A 182 11.04 -4.25 -16.84
N LEU A 183 11.79 -4.79 -15.88
CA LEU A 183 12.56 -4.03 -14.89
C LEU A 183 13.90 -3.49 -15.44
N ASP A 184 14.00 -2.17 -15.55
CA ASP A 184 15.17 -1.46 -16.08
C ASP A 184 16.02 -0.79 -14.98
N TYR A 185 15.44 -0.48 -13.81
CA TYR A 185 16.15 0.22 -12.74
C TYR A 185 15.55 -0.02 -11.34
N ALA A 186 16.36 0.10 -10.28
CA ALA A 186 15.89 0.07 -8.90
C ALA A 186 16.49 1.21 -8.06
N TYR A 187 15.67 1.79 -7.18
CA TYR A 187 16.09 2.78 -6.19
C TYR A 187 16.22 2.12 -4.82
N ILE A 188 17.43 2.04 -4.27
CA ILE A 188 17.65 1.60 -2.88
C ILE A 188 17.48 2.80 -1.93
N ILE A 189 16.56 2.70 -0.97
CA ILE A 189 16.20 3.81 -0.09
C ILE A 189 16.89 3.65 1.26
N GLY A 190 18.01 4.34 1.42
CA GLY A 190 18.81 4.36 2.65
C GLY A 190 20.28 4.03 2.42
N GLY A 191 21.12 4.27 3.43
CA GLY A 191 22.52 3.86 3.40
C GLY A 191 22.72 2.38 3.73
N THR A 192 23.97 1.91 3.64
CA THR A 192 24.35 0.50 3.87
C THR A 192 24.04 -0.02 5.27
N ASP A 193 23.91 0.87 6.25
CA ASP A 193 23.49 0.52 7.62
C ASP A 193 22.00 0.18 7.72
N THR A 194 21.19 0.61 6.74
CA THR A 194 19.75 0.35 6.66
C THR A 194 19.44 -0.81 5.73
N LEU A 195 20.07 -0.82 4.55
CA LEU A 195 19.99 -1.89 3.56
C LEU A 195 21.40 -2.24 3.13
N SER A 196 21.87 -3.43 3.47
CA SER A 196 23.25 -3.82 3.18
C SER A 196 23.52 -3.93 1.68
N THR A 197 24.80 -3.90 1.30
CA THR A 197 25.21 -4.17 -0.09
C THR A 197 24.78 -5.55 -0.58
N SER A 198 24.47 -6.50 0.31
CA SER A 198 23.88 -7.79 -0.08
C SER A 198 22.50 -7.60 -0.70
N VAL A 199 21.67 -6.72 -0.12
CA VAL A 199 20.36 -6.38 -0.69
C VAL A 199 20.52 -5.70 -2.04
N GLU A 200 21.46 -4.76 -2.16
CA GLU A 200 21.77 -4.09 -3.43
C GLU A 200 22.16 -5.10 -4.52
N ASN A 201 23.10 -6.00 -4.22
CA ASN A 201 23.55 -7.03 -5.15
C ASN A 201 22.42 -8.03 -5.51
N GLU A 202 21.57 -8.39 -4.55
CA GLU A 202 20.40 -9.24 -4.82
C GLU A 202 19.43 -8.54 -5.79
N VAL A 203 19.12 -7.26 -5.58
CA VAL A 203 18.23 -6.49 -6.46
C VAL A 203 18.84 -6.34 -7.86
N ASP A 204 20.13 -5.99 -7.95
CA ASP A 204 20.86 -5.81 -9.20
C ASP A 204 20.79 -7.06 -10.10
N SER A 205 20.80 -8.27 -9.49
CA SER A 205 20.69 -9.53 -10.24
C SER A 205 19.38 -9.72 -11.02
N TYR A 206 18.36 -8.91 -10.73
CA TYR A 206 17.06 -8.92 -11.42
C TYR A 206 16.88 -7.76 -12.41
N ILE A 207 17.81 -6.80 -12.47
CA ILE A 207 17.73 -5.68 -13.40
C ILE A 207 18.32 -6.12 -14.74
N LYS A 208 17.73 -5.67 -15.84
CA LYS A 208 18.30 -5.91 -17.17
C LYS A 208 19.70 -5.29 -17.29
N PRO A 209 20.63 -5.97 -17.99
CA PRO A 209 21.94 -5.42 -18.29
C PRO A 209 21.89 -4.23 -19.25
#